data_AF-A0A3N2MRQ6-F1
#
_entry.id   AF-A0A3N2MRQ6-F1
#
_cell.length_a   1.000
_cell.length_b   1.000
_cell.length_c   1.000
_cell.angle_alpha   90.00
_cell.angle_beta   90.00
_cell.angle_gamma   90.00
#
_symmetry.space_group_name_H-M   'P 1'
#
loop_
_entity.id
_entity.type
_entity.pdbx_description
1 polymer ?
#
loop_
_entity_poly.entity_id
_entity_poly.type
_entity_poly.pdbx_seq_one_letter_code
_entity_poly.pdbx_strand_id
1 'polypeptide(L)'
;EKTLITHGRKSAKFLGYEIYVRKSTQTKRNMAGKLTRPYNNKIYLKMPLETVRKKLLDYDALKINVHNGKEQYKSKHRTYLINNDDLEILERYNSEIRGFYNYYSLANNCHTLHSFKYIMEYSMYKTFAAKYKSTVVKICKKYKKDKVFTVYYKNNKGKTLMRQFYHDGFKRKKQDYAQCYDRMPTSYHSSPTSLVARLKACKCELCGKENVKLDMHHVRKLKNLQGKEDWEKHMIARKRKTIALCRSCHKKVDGGWMD
;
A
#
# COMPACT_ATOMS: atom_id res chain seq x y z
N GLU A 1 -16.50 -28.42 -5.98
CA GLU A 1 -15.62 -29.26 -6.83
C GLU A 1 -14.31 -29.55 -6.10
N LYS A 2 -13.84 -30.80 -6.09
CA LYS A 2 -12.55 -31.19 -5.51
C LYS A 2 -11.42 -30.90 -6.50
N THR A 3 -10.23 -30.53 -6.01
CA THR A 3 -9.06 -30.31 -6.86
C THR A 3 -8.68 -31.59 -7.61
N LEU A 4 -8.59 -31.52 -8.94
CA LEU A 4 -8.22 -32.64 -9.80
C LEU A 4 -6.77 -33.09 -9.54
N ILE A 5 -6.53 -34.40 -9.48
CA ILE A 5 -5.18 -34.97 -9.34
C ILE A 5 -4.43 -34.74 -10.65
N THR A 6 -3.41 -33.88 -10.64
CA THR A 6 -2.57 -33.59 -11.81
C THR A 6 -1.18 -34.20 -11.66
N HIS A 7 -0.59 -34.61 -12.78
CA HIS A 7 0.81 -35.02 -12.83
C HIS A 7 1.74 -33.92 -12.28
N GLY A 8 2.61 -34.23 -11.32
CA GLY A 8 3.37 -33.23 -10.54
C GLY A 8 4.32 -32.32 -11.33
N ARG A 9 4.58 -32.60 -12.61
CA ARG A 9 5.30 -31.69 -13.51
C ARG A 9 4.44 -30.54 -14.05
N LYS A 10 3.11 -30.70 -14.10
CA LYS A 10 2.19 -29.62 -14.45
C LYS A 10 2.04 -28.71 -13.24
N SER A 11 2.06 -27.39 -13.45
CA SER A 11 1.87 -26.45 -12.36
C SER A 11 0.44 -26.43 -11.88
N ALA A 12 0.25 -26.65 -10.57
CA ALA A 12 -1.01 -26.47 -9.89
C ALA A 12 -1.05 -25.09 -9.23
N LYS A 13 -2.17 -24.37 -9.36
CA LYS A 13 -2.39 -23.10 -8.66
C LYS A 13 -2.98 -23.38 -7.28
N PHE A 14 -2.33 -22.93 -6.22
CA PHE A 14 -2.79 -23.08 -4.84
C PHE A 14 -2.41 -21.86 -4.02
N LEU A 15 -3.40 -21.23 -3.35
CA LEU A 15 -3.22 -20.02 -2.53
C LEU A 15 -2.37 -18.93 -3.23
N GLY A 16 -2.61 -18.68 -4.52
CA GLY A 16 -1.89 -17.67 -5.30
C GLY A 16 -0.50 -18.10 -5.81
N TYR A 17 0.01 -19.25 -5.38
CA TYR A 17 1.27 -19.83 -5.88
C TYR A 17 1.04 -20.83 -7.01
N GLU A 18 2.02 -20.94 -7.90
CA GLU A 18 2.19 -22.06 -8.81
C GLU A 18 3.15 -23.07 -8.20
N ILE A 19 2.70 -24.31 -7.99
CA ILE A 19 3.48 -25.37 -7.37
C ILE A 19 3.71 -26.47 -8.41
N TYR A 20 4.96 -26.90 -8.58
CA TYR A 20 5.33 -28.02 -9.44
C TYR A 20 6.64 -28.67 -9.01
N VAL A 21 6.85 -29.90 -9.47
CA VAL A 21 8.12 -30.63 -9.33
C VAL A 21 9.05 -30.20 -10.46
N ARG A 22 10.16 -29.54 -10.11
CA ARG A 22 11.14 -29.05 -11.10
C ARG A 22 11.93 -30.21 -11.70
N LYS A 23 11.88 -30.34 -13.02
CA LYS A 23 12.84 -31.17 -13.79
C LYS A 23 13.98 -30.26 -14.25
N SER A 24 15.21 -30.56 -13.85
CA SER A 24 16.38 -29.75 -14.23
C SER A 24 17.60 -30.65 -14.43
N THR A 25 18.31 -30.42 -15.52
CA THR A 25 19.61 -31.06 -15.80
C THR A 25 20.78 -30.25 -15.24
N GLN A 26 20.52 -29.06 -14.69
CA GLN A 26 21.57 -28.17 -14.18
C GLN A 26 22.35 -28.83 -13.04
N THR A 27 23.66 -28.86 -13.22
CA THR A 27 24.61 -29.43 -12.28
C THR A 27 25.31 -28.34 -11.48
N LYS A 28 25.53 -28.59 -10.19
CA LYS A 28 26.30 -27.71 -9.30
C LYS A 28 27.28 -28.57 -8.49
N ARG A 29 28.53 -28.12 -8.39
CA ARG A 29 29.49 -28.73 -7.46
C ARG A 29 29.08 -28.42 -6.03
N ASN A 30 29.05 -29.44 -5.19
CA ASN A 30 28.83 -29.25 -3.75
C ASN A 30 30.12 -28.76 -3.06
N MET A 31 30.09 -28.46 -1.77
CA MET A 31 31.29 -28.03 -1.00
C MET A 31 32.44 -29.05 -1.09
N ALA A 32 32.13 -30.34 -1.24
CA ALA A 32 33.10 -31.41 -1.43
C ALA A 32 33.56 -31.60 -2.90
N GLY A 33 33.32 -30.63 -3.80
CA GLY A 33 33.74 -30.67 -5.20
C GLY A 33 32.95 -31.61 -6.13
N LYS A 34 32.14 -32.52 -5.58
CA LYS A 34 31.33 -33.49 -6.36
C LYS A 34 30.21 -32.80 -7.15
N LEU A 35 30.04 -33.23 -8.40
CA LEU A 35 28.98 -32.75 -9.28
C LEU A 35 27.62 -33.32 -8.84
N THR A 36 26.67 -32.47 -8.51
CA THR A 36 25.32 -32.87 -8.08
C THR A 36 24.25 -32.15 -8.90
N ARG A 37 23.01 -32.66 -8.92
CA ARG A 37 21.84 -32.02 -9.54
C ARG A 37 20.85 -31.55 -8.46
N PRO A 38 21.17 -30.49 -7.69
CA PRO A 38 20.42 -30.14 -6.49
C PRO A 38 18.99 -29.65 -6.77
N TYR A 39 18.72 -29.22 -8.00
CA TYR A 39 17.43 -28.64 -8.39
C TYR A 39 16.47 -29.67 -8.99
N ASN A 40 16.93 -30.88 -9.29
CA ASN A 40 16.10 -31.90 -9.92
C ASN A 40 15.16 -32.55 -8.91
N ASN A 41 13.92 -32.81 -9.32
CA ASN A 41 12.86 -33.42 -8.52
C ASN A 41 12.55 -32.69 -7.20
N LYS A 42 12.89 -31.39 -7.10
CA LYS A 42 12.53 -30.55 -5.96
C LYS A 42 11.22 -29.82 -6.23
N ILE A 43 10.42 -29.66 -5.18
CA ILE A 43 9.22 -28.82 -5.21
C ILE A 43 9.67 -27.36 -5.44
N TYR A 44 9.04 -26.71 -6.41
CA TYR A 44 9.28 -25.32 -6.75
C TYR A 44 8.01 -24.52 -6.51
N LEU A 45 8.08 -23.54 -5.61
CA LEU A 45 7.01 -22.58 -5.38
C LEU A 45 7.30 -21.36 -6.24
N LYS A 46 6.41 -21.06 -7.18
CA LYS A 46 6.55 -19.94 -8.11
C LYS A 46 5.46 -18.92 -7.83
N MET A 47 5.84 -17.65 -7.76
CA MET A 47 4.92 -16.54 -7.89
C MET A 47 4.58 -16.38 -9.39
N PRO A 48 3.30 -16.50 -9.79
CA PRO A 48 2.89 -16.30 -11.17
C PRO A 48 3.18 -14.86 -11.63
N LEU A 49 3.80 -14.70 -12.80
CA LEU A 49 4.09 -13.38 -13.37
C LEU A 49 2.80 -12.62 -13.73
N GLU A 50 1.75 -13.36 -14.11
CA GLU A 50 0.40 -12.84 -14.33
C GLU A 50 -0.13 -12.11 -13.10
N THR A 51 0.10 -12.64 -11.90
CA THR A 51 -0.36 -12.02 -10.64
C THR A 51 0.37 -10.72 -10.38
N VAL A 52 1.66 -10.63 -10.72
CA VAL A 52 2.44 -9.39 -10.63
C VAL A 52 1.88 -8.34 -11.58
N ARG A 53 1.63 -8.70 -12.84
CA ARG A 53 1.02 -7.82 -13.84
C ARG A 53 -0.36 -7.34 -13.39
N LYS A 54 -1.22 -8.27 -12.96
CA LYS A 54 -2.57 -7.96 -12.47
C LYS A 54 -2.51 -6.98 -11.30
N LYS A 55 -1.64 -7.21 -10.31
CA LYS A 55 -1.50 -6.30 -9.17
C LYS A 55 -1.01 -4.90 -9.56
N LEU A 56 -0.07 -4.80 -10.50
CA LEU A 56 0.38 -3.49 -10.99
C LEU A 56 -0.74 -2.71 -11.71
N LEU A 57 -1.62 -3.41 -12.41
CA LEU A 57 -2.82 -2.84 -13.04
C LEU A 57 -3.89 -2.47 -11.99
N ASP A 58 -4.14 -3.34 -11.01
CA ASP A 58 -5.09 -3.09 -9.92
C ASP A 58 -4.71 -1.82 -9.14
N TYR A 59 -3.42 -1.55 -8.98
CA TYR A 59 -2.92 -0.34 -8.33
C TYR A 59 -2.86 0.89 -9.25
N ASP A 60 -3.26 0.77 -10.51
CA ASP A 60 -3.11 1.82 -11.54
C ASP A 60 -1.67 2.35 -11.70
N ALA A 61 -0.68 1.51 -11.39
CA ALA A 61 0.75 1.85 -11.41
C ALA A 61 1.40 1.59 -12.78
N LEU A 62 0.73 0.83 -13.64
CA LEU A 62 1.24 0.33 -14.91
C LEU A 62 0.32 0.75 -16.06
N LYS A 63 0.93 1.24 -17.14
CA LYS A 63 0.32 1.42 -18.44
C LYS A 63 1.02 0.49 -19.43
N ILE A 64 0.24 -0.27 -20.19
CA ILE A 64 0.75 -1.14 -21.24
C ILE A 64 0.60 -0.38 -22.55
N ASN A 65 1.71 -0.13 -23.23
CA ASN A 65 1.71 0.45 -24.56
C ASN A 65 2.18 -0.62 -25.54
N VAL A 66 1.52 -0.75 -26.68
CA VAL A 66 2.00 -1.61 -27.76
C VAL A 66 2.84 -0.73 -28.70
N HIS A 67 4.08 -1.12 -28.93
CA HIS A 67 4.95 -0.46 -29.92
C HIS A 67 5.60 -1.53 -30.78
N ASN A 68 5.41 -1.45 -32.09
CA ASN A 68 5.91 -2.42 -33.08
C ASN A 68 5.50 -3.87 -32.74
N GLY A 69 4.23 -4.06 -32.36
CA GLY A 69 3.68 -5.37 -31.99
C GLY A 69 4.18 -5.93 -30.64
N LYS A 70 5.05 -5.22 -29.92
CA LYS A 70 5.57 -5.63 -28.60
C LYS A 70 4.92 -4.84 -27.47
N GLU A 71 4.44 -5.55 -26.45
CA GLU A 71 3.95 -4.92 -25.22
C GLU A 71 5.11 -4.30 -24.43
N GLN A 72 5.08 -2.99 -24.25
CA GLN A 72 6.00 -2.24 -23.40
C GLN A 72 5.29 -1.82 -22.11
N TYR A 73 5.84 -2.26 -20.98
CA TYR A 73 5.39 -1.87 -19.66
C TYR A 73 5.97 -0.51 -19.27
N LYS A 74 5.10 0.49 -19.10
CA LYS A 74 5.49 1.83 -18.63
C LYS A 74 4.80 2.15 -17.31
N SER A 75 5.54 2.71 -16.36
CA SER A 75 4.94 3.22 -15.12
C SER A 75 3.95 4.35 -15.39
N LYS A 76 2.87 4.41 -14.62
CA LYS A 76 1.83 5.44 -14.68
C LYS A 76 1.75 6.17 -13.34
N HIS A 77 1.48 7.48 -13.34
CA HIS A 77 1.23 8.20 -12.09
C HIS A 77 -0.18 7.86 -11.58
N ARG A 78 -0.35 7.83 -10.26
CA ARG A 78 -1.63 7.51 -9.64
C ARG A 78 -2.33 8.81 -9.23
N THR A 79 -3.27 9.26 -10.06
CA THR A 79 -3.95 10.56 -9.88
C THR A 79 -4.67 10.67 -8.55
N TYR A 80 -5.27 9.58 -8.08
CA TYR A 80 -6.02 9.53 -6.82
C TYR A 80 -5.15 9.72 -5.57
N LEU A 81 -3.82 9.60 -5.66
CA LEU A 81 -2.89 9.84 -4.56
C LEU A 81 -2.31 11.26 -4.55
N ILE A 82 -2.53 12.07 -5.60
CA ILE A 82 -1.88 13.38 -5.76
C ILE A 82 -2.21 14.33 -4.60
N ASN A 83 -3.42 14.25 -4.06
CA ASN A 83 -3.91 15.15 -3.02
C ASN A 83 -3.48 14.72 -1.59
N ASN A 84 -2.86 13.54 -1.45
CA ASN A 84 -2.42 13.04 -0.15
C ASN A 84 -1.11 13.71 0.29
N ASP A 85 -0.78 13.62 1.58
CA ASP A 85 0.49 14.13 2.08
C ASP A 85 1.68 13.33 1.52
N ASP A 86 2.86 13.95 1.44
CA ASP A 86 4.08 13.31 0.90
C ASP A 86 4.43 12.03 1.65
N LEU A 87 4.29 12.06 2.97
CA LEU A 87 4.53 10.89 3.81
C LEU A 87 3.51 9.79 3.50
N GLU A 88 2.23 10.13 3.41
CA GLU A 88 1.15 9.17 3.13
C GLU A 88 1.32 8.51 1.76
N ILE A 89 1.69 9.27 0.73
CA ILE A 89 1.97 8.72 -0.60
C ILE A 89 3.10 7.70 -0.48
N LEU A 90 4.23 8.08 0.13
CA LEU A 90 5.39 7.20 0.28
C LEU A 90 5.04 5.92 1.08
N GLU A 91 4.30 6.06 2.17
CA GLU A 91 3.90 4.94 3.01
C GLU A 91 2.92 3.99 2.32
N ARG A 92 2.02 4.51 1.47
CA ARG A 92 1.15 3.68 0.65
C ARG A 92 1.95 2.79 -0.30
N TYR A 93 2.88 3.36 -1.08
CA TYR A 93 3.73 2.55 -1.98
C TYR A 93 4.57 1.53 -1.20
N ASN A 94 5.15 1.94 -0.07
CA ASN A 94 5.96 1.06 0.75
C ASN A 94 5.15 -0.10 1.35
N SER A 95 3.95 0.16 1.87
CA SER A 95 3.08 -0.88 2.45
C SER A 95 2.61 -1.87 1.39
N GLU A 96 2.27 -1.40 0.18
CA GLU A 96 1.92 -2.26 -0.95
C GLU A 96 3.09 -3.19 -1.34
N ILE A 97 4.30 -2.65 -1.48
CA ILE A 97 5.50 -3.44 -1.81
C ILE A 97 5.80 -4.46 -0.72
N ARG A 98 5.78 -4.04 0.55
CA ARG A 98 6.04 -4.94 1.69
C ARG A 98 4.97 -6.03 1.80
N GLY A 99 3.70 -5.68 1.64
CA GLY A 99 2.59 -6.62 1.69
C GLY A 99 2.70 -7.68 0.60
N PHE A 100 2.97 -7.25 -0.64
CA PHE A 100 3.12 -8.16 -1.78
C PHE A 100 4.35 -9.07 -1.63
N TYR A 101 5.48 -8.51 -1.17
CA TYR A 101 6.67 -9.31 -0.87
C TYR A 101 6.43 -10.29 0.27
N ASN A 102 5.82 -9.88 1.38
CA ASN A 102 5.57 -10.78 2.50
C ASN A 102 4.72 -11.96 2.06
N TYR A 103 3.68 -11.73 1.28
CA TYR A 103 2.81 -12.78 0.76
C TYR A 103 3.58 -13.78 -0.12
N TYR A 104 4.48 -13.32 -1.01
CA TYR A 104 5.25 -14.15 -1.94
C TYR A 104 6.69 -14.46 -1.47
N SER A 105 7.03 -14.18 -0.22
CA SER A 105 8.42 -14.27 0.27
C SER A 105 8.96 -15.71 0.28
N LEU A 106 8.09 -16.71 0.26
CA LEU A 106 8.44 -18.14 0.17
C LEU A 106 8.74 -18.59 -1.27
N ALA A 107 8.32 -17.82 -2.29
CA ALA A 107 8.50 -18.17 -3.69
C ALA A 107 9.98 -18.26 -4.06
N ASN A 108 10.34 -19.29 -4.83
CA ASN A 108 11.68 -19.49 -5.35
C ASN A 108 12.11 -18.38 -6.32
N ASN A 109 11.16 -17.72 -6.99
CA ASN A 109 11.39 -16.60 -7.90
C ASN A 109 11.09 -15.23 -7.27
N CYS A 110 11.09 -15.09 -5.94
CA CYS A 110 10.78 -13.82 -5.26
C CYS A 110 11.66 -12.65 -5.71
N HIS A 111 12.89 -12.90 -6.19
CA HIS A 111 13.77 -11.90 -6.78
C HIS A 111 13.12 -11.14 -7.95
N THR A 112 12.18 -11.76 -8.68
CA THR A 112 11.44 -11.09 -9.76
C THR A 112 10.66 -9.85 -9.29
N LEU A 113 10.38 -9.72 -7.99
CA LEU A 113 9.79 -8.53 -7.38
C LEU A 113 10.64 -7.26 -7.51
N HIS A 114 11.93 -7.36 -7.84
CA HIS A 114 12.70 -6.17 -8.20
C HIS A 114 12.11 -5.43 -9.40
N SER A 115 11.58 -6.16 -10.40
CA SER A 115 10.89 -5.55 -11.55
C SER A 115 9.59 -4.87 -11.13
N PHE A 116 8.82 -5.49 -10.23
CA PHE A 116 7.62 -4.92 -9.63
C PHE A 116 7.94 -3.63 -8.86
N LYS A 117 8.95 -3.66 -7.98
CA LYS A 117 9.45 -2.50 -7.23
C LYS A 117 9.83 -1.38 -8.19
N TYR A 118 10.55 -1.68 -9.26
CA TYR A 118 10.99 -0.68 -10.22
C TYR A 118 9.79 0.08 -10.85
N ILE A 119 8.75 -0.64 -11.26
CA ILE A 119 7.54 -0.01 -11.81
C ILE A 119 6.85 0.85 -10.75
N MET A 120 6.73 0.34 -9.52
CA MET A 120 6.15 1.06 -8.38
C MET A 120 6.94 2.33 -8.04
N GLU A 121 8.28 2.26 -8.05
CA GLU A 121 9.18 3.36 -7.76
C GLU A 121 9.01 4.50 -8.77
N TYR A 122 9.02 4.18 -10.07
CA TYR A 122 8.80 5.18 -11.11
C TYR A 122 7.35 5.69 -11.15
N SER A 123 6.37 4.86 -10.80
CA SER A 123 4.98 5.29 -10.63
C SER A 123 4.85 6.33 -9.51
N MET A 124 5.55 6.10 -8.38
CA MET A 124 5.64 7.06 -7.28
C MET A 124 6.31 8.36 -7.74
N TYR A 125 7.45 8.30 -8.42
CA TYR A 125 8.12 9.51 -8.93
C TYR A 125 7.22 10.35 -9.84
N LYS A 126 6.47 9.69 -10.73
CA LYS A 126 5.51 10.38 -11.60
C LYS A 126 4.34 10.96 -10.81
N THR A 127 3.92 10.31 -9.73
CA THR A 127 2.87 10.81 -8.83
C THR A 127 3.31 12.08 -8.10
N PHE A 128 4.52 12.10 -7.54
CA PHE A 128 5.11 13.31 -6.96
C PHE A 128 5.33 14.41 -8.00
N ALA A 129 5.78 14.05 -9.19
CA ALA A 129 5.98 14.98 -10.30
C ALA A 129 4.66 15.67 -10.67
N ALA A 130 3.57 14.91 -10.78
CA ALA A 130 2.23 15.44 -11.03
C ALA A 130 1.74 16.35 -9.88
N LYS A 131 1.92 15.94 -8.62
CA LYS A 131 1.54 16.73 -7.43
C LYS A 131 2.20 18.11 -7.41
N TYR A 132 3.49 18.18 -7.71
CA TYR A 132 4.25 19.42 -7.69
C TYR A 132 4.35 20.12 -9.05
N LYS A 133 3.57 19.69 -10.06
CA LYS A 133 3.62 20.20 -11.44
C LYS A 133 5.06 20.31 -11.95
N SER A 134 5.83 19.25 -11.76
CA SER A 134 7.26 19.21 -12.02
C SER A 134 7.63 17.96 -12.82
N THR A 135 8.91 17.81 -13.17
CA THR A 135 9.43 16.62 -13.84
C THR A 135 9.96 15.61 -12.84
N VAL A 136 9.95 14.32 -13.20
CA VAL A 136 10.56 13.23 -12.41
C VAL A 136 12.01 13.55 -12.01
N VAL A 137 12.80 14.14 -12.92
CA VAL A 137 14.20 14.50 -12.64
C VAL A 137 14.31 15.51 -11.49
N LYS A 138 13.50 16.58 -11.51
CA LYS A 138 13.46 17.59 -10.42
C LYS A 138 13.04 16.97 -9.09
N ILE A 139 12.04 16.08 -9.11
CA ILE A 139 11.60 15.33 -7.92
C ILE A 139 12.73 14.46 -7.36
N CYS A 140 13.40 13.68 -8.21
CA CYS A 140 14.54 12.87 -7.80
C CYS A 140 15.66 13.74 -7.22
N LYS A 141 15.98 14.88 -7.82
CA LYS A 141 17.00 15.80 -7.26
C LYS A 141 16.63 16.32 -5.87
N LYS A 142 15.35 16.59 -5.62
CA LYS A 142 14.86 17.12 -4.33
C LYS A 142 14.78 16.07 -3.23
N TYR A 143 14.23 14.89 -3.53
CA TYR A 143 13.87 13.88 -2.51
C TYR A 143 14.86 12.72 -2.43
N LYS A 144 15.74 12.50 -3.42
CA LYS A 144 16.69 11.39 -3.39
C LYS A 144 17.92 11.79 -2.57
N LYS A 145 18.19 11.03 -1.51
CA LYS A 145 19.37 11.16 -0.63
C LYS A 145 20.05 9.78 -0.59
N ASP A 146 21.36 9.74 -0.78
CA ASP A 146 22.13 8.49 -0.83
C ASP A 146 21.55 7.43 -1.77
N LYS A 147 21.09 7.89 -2.96
CA LYS A 147 20.43 7.07 -3.99
C LYS A 147 19.07 6.47 -3.57
N VAL A 148 18.54 6.81 -2.39
CA VAL A 148 17.23 6.37 -1.89
C VAL A 148 16.26 7.55 -1.80
N PHE A 149 15.03 7.35 -2.27
CA PHE A 149 13.99 8.37 -2.16
C PHE A 149 13.56 8.53 -0.71
N THR A 150 13.65 9.75 -0.17
CA THR A 150 13.48 10.05 1.25
C THR A 150 12.55 11.25 1.43
N VAL A 151 11.53 11.10 2.27
CA VAL A 151 10.61 12.16 2.66
C VAL A 151 10.87 12.53 4.12
N TYR A 152 11.03 13.82 4.39
CA TYR A 152 11.17 14.35 5.74
C TYR A 152 9.82 14.83 6.25
N TYR A 153 9.50 14.55 7.52
CA TYR A 153 8.27 14.99 8.16
C TYR A 153 8.54 15.33 9.63
N LYS A 154 7.72 16.21 10.21
CA LYS A 154 7.80 16.55 11.63
C LYS A 154 6.80 15.69 12.41
N ASN A 155 7.26 15.08 13.50
CA ASN A 155 6.36 14.39 14.43
C ASN A 155 5.62 15.42 15.32
N ASN A 156 4.59 14.98 16.03
CA ASN A 156 3.84 15.79 17.01
C ASN A 156 4.73 16.42 18.10
N LYS A 157 5.92 15.83 18.33
CA LYS A 157 6.95 16.34 19.25
C LYS A 157 7.95 17.32 18.60
N GLY A 158 7.67 17.81 17.40
CA GLY A 158 8.52 18.77 16.66
C GLY A 158 9.80 18.22 16.04
N LYS A 159 10.19 16.97 16.35
CA LYS A 159 11.37 16.30 15.78
C LYS A 159 11.19 16.00 14.29
N THR A 160 12.16 16.38 13.47
CA THR A 160 12.22 16.00 12.05
C THR A 160 12.67 14.55 11.92
N LEU A 161 11.80 13.72 11.36
CA LEU A 161 12.06 12.33 11.03
C LEU A 161 12.13 12.17 9.53
N MET A 162 12.75 11.07 9.09
CA MET A 162 12.82 10.71 7.68
C MET A 162 12.16 9.36 7.44
N ARG A 163 11.50 9.23 6.30
CA ARG A 163 10.94 7.99 5.81
C ARG A 163 11.53 7.71 4.43
N GLN A 164 12.05 6.51 4.25
CA GLN A 164 12.68 6.09 3.00
C GLN A 164 11.75 5.19 2.20
N PHE A 165 11.87 5.23 0.87
CA PHE A 165 11.27 4.25 -0.02
C PHE A 165 11.88 2.86 0.21
N TYR A 166 11.08 1.81 0.05
CA TYR A 166 11.46 0.45 0.35
C TYR A 166 12.76 0.01 -0.35
N HIS A 167 13.75 -0.43 0.43
CA HIS A 167 15.07 -0.83 -0.07
C HIS A 167 15.64 -2.13 0.53
N ASP A 168 14.91 -2.81 1.42
CA ASP A 168 15.35 -4.03 2.12
C ASP A 168 15.63 -5.24 1.19
N GLY A 169 15.14 -5.20 -0.05
CA GLY A 169 15.35 -6.23 -1.07
C GLY A 169 14.43 -7.45 -0.94
N PHE A 170 14.45 -8.32 -1.95
CA PHE A 170 13.49 -9.42 -2.09
C PHE A 170 14.16 -10.80 -1.92
N LYS A 171 14.70 -11.06 -0.73
CA LYS A 171 15.32 -12.35 -0.40
C LYS A 171 14.25 -13.40 -0.09
N ARG A 172 14.45 -14.63 -0.54
CA ARG A 172 13.52 -15.72 -0.18
C ARG A 172 13.60 -15.97 1.32
N LYS A 173 12.47 -15.92 2.02
CA LYS A 173 12.39 -16.33 3.43
C LYS A 173 12.31 -17.85 3.48
N LYS A 174 13.06 -18.46 4.40
CA LYS A 174 12.84 -19.85 4.78
C LYS A 174 11.66 -19.86 5.75
N GLN A 175 10.78 -20.85 5.63
CA GLN A 175 9.70 -21.03 6.59
C GLN A 175 10.33 -21.44 7.92
N ASP A 176 10.23 -20.58 8.92
CA ASP A 176 10.62 -20.91 10.28
C ASP A 176 9.40 -21.55 10.95
N TYR A 177 9.48 -22.85 11.21
CA TYR A 177 8.37 -23.59 11.82
C TYR A 177 8.07 -23.12 13.25
N ALA A 178 9.00 -22.39 13.90
CA ALA A 178 8.82 -21.84 15.24
C ALA A 178 7.82 -20.68 15.33
N GLN A 179 7.38 -20.12 14.19
CA GLN A 179 6.43 -19.00 14.13
C GLN A 179 5.02 -19.41 13.63
N CYS A 180 4.61 -20.65 13.89
CA CYS A 180 3.19 -21.02 13.76
C CYS A 180 2.40 -20.43 14.94
N TYR A 181 2.15 -19.13 14.89
CA TYR A 181 1.13 -18.50 15.70
C TYR A 181 0.11 -17.91 14.75
N ASP A 182 -1.17 -18.24 14.96
CA ASP A 182 -2.35 -17.57 14.42
C ASP A 182 -2.41 -16.10 14.89
N ARG A 183 -1.36 -15.32 14.60
CA ARG A 183 -1.42 -13.88 14.74
C ARG A 183 -2.32 -13.40 13.63
N MET A 184 -3.56 -13.08 14.00
CA MET A 184 -4.44 -12.31 13.13
C MET A 184 -3.62 -11.17 12.51
N PRO A 185 -3.66 -11.01 11.18
CA PRO A 185 -2.94 -9.92 10.54
C PRO A 185 -3.37 -8.63 11.23
N THR A 186 -2.41 -7.85 11.71
CA THR A 186 -2.68 -6.53 12.26
C THR A 186 -3.38 -5.75 11.17
N SER A 187 -4.69 -5.57 11.32
CA SER A 187 -5.47 -4.71 10.46
C SER A 187 -4.81 -3.34 10.54
N TYR A 188 -4.21 -2.89 9.44
CA TYR A 188 -3.80 -1.50 9.27
C TYR A 188 -5.07 -0.67 9.32
N HIS A 189 -5.52 -0.36 10.53
CA HIS A 189 -6.53 0.65 10.73
C HIS A 189 -5.93 1.94 10.19
N SER A 190 -6.56 2.47 9.14
CA SER A 190 -6.51 3.89 8.85
C SER A 190 -6.64 4.62 10.18
N SER A 191 -5.77 5.61 10.39
CA SER A 191 -5.59 6.38 11.62
C SER A 191 -6.87 6.57 12.45
N PRO A 192 -6.79 6.80 13.77
CA PRO A 192 -7.96 7.09 14.63
C PRO A 192 -8.81 8.30 14.17
N THR A 193 -8.43 8.99 13.10
CA THR A 193 -9.21 10.00 12.39
C THR A 193 -10.15 9.44 11.32
N SER A 194 -10.15 8.12 11.07
CA SER A 194 -11.10 7.50 10.15
C SER A 194 -12.53 7.65 10.68
N LEU A 195 -13.47 7.92 9.78
CA LEU A 195 -14.88 8.15 10.10
C LEU A 195 -15.46 7.01 10.96
N VAL A 196 -15.04 5.77 10.68
CA VAL A 196 -15.44 4.57 11.41
C VAL A 196 -14.94 4.58 12.86
N ALA A 197 -13.69 4.99 13.10
CA ALA A 197 -13.14 5.07 14.46
C ALA A 197 -13.85 6.14 15.30
N ARG A 198 -14.29 7.23 14.67
CA ARG A 198 -14.99 8.35 15.33
C ARG A 198 -16.43 8.01 15.70
N LEU A 199 -17.15 7.29 14.83
CA LEU A 199 -18.48 6.77 15.16
C LEU A 199 -18.38 5.71 16.28
N LYS A 200 -17.36 4.84 16.24
CA LYS A 200 -17.10 3.86 17.31
C LYS A 200 -16.76 4.50 18.66
N ALA A 201 -16.20 5.71 18.68
CA ALA A 201 -15.91 6.42 19.92
C ALA A 201 -17.17 6.92 20.64
N CYS A 202 -18.35 6.91 19.99
CA CYS A 202 -19.64 7.34 20.54
C CYS A 202 -19.60 8.69 21.27
N LYS A 203 -18.68 9.58 20.86
CA LYS A 203 -18.41 10.88 21.48
C LYS A 203 -18.67 12.01 20.49
N CYS A 204 -19.53 12.95 20.87
CA CYS A 204 -19.79 14.15 20.07
C CYS A 204 -18.54 15.04 20.03
N GLU A 205 -18.11 15.45 18.84
CA GLU A 205 -16.89 16.26 18.68
C GLU A 205 -17.09 17.74 19.05
N LEU A 206 -18.33 18.21 19.16
CA LEU A 206 -18.63 19.60 19.51
C LEU A 206 -18.83 19.77 21.02
N CYS A 207 -19.67 18.93 21.63
CA CYS A 207 -20.04 19.05 23.04
C CYS A 207 -19.41 18.01 23.96
N GLY A 208 -18.68 17.03 23.43
CA GLY A 208 -17.98 16.01 24.21
C GLY A 208 -18.85 14.94 24.87
N LYS A 209 -20.18 14.95 24.69
CA LYS A 209 -21.09 13.93 25.24
C LYS A 209 -20.76 12.53 24.69
N GLU A 210 -20.73 11.55 25.58
CA GLU A 210 -20.41 10.14 25.30
C GLU A 210 -21.70 9.28 25.33
N ASN A 211 -21.70 8.13 24.65
CA ASN A 211 -22.83 7.18 24.55
C ASN A 211 -24.12 7.74 23.93
N VAL A 212 -24.00 8.62 22.92
CA VAL A 212 -25.15 9.18 22.20
C VAL A 212 -25.09 8.78 20.72
N LYS A 213 -26.25 8.57 20.09
CA LYS A 213 -26.33 8.36 18.63
C LYS A 213 -25.73 9.58 17.91
N LEU A 214 -24.74 9.32 17.06
CA LEU A 214 -24.02 10.34 16.30
C LEU A 214 -24.42 10.33 14.84
N ASP A 215 -24.62 11.52 14.29
CA ASP A 215 -24.84 11.77 12.87
C ASP A 215 -23.65 12.53 12.29
N MET A 216 -23.38 12.31 11.01
CA MET A 216 -22.23 12.87 10.32
C MET A 216 -22.61 14.11 9.52
N HIS A 217 -22.16 15.28 9.97
CA HIS A 217 -22.31 16.52 9.22
C HIS A 217 -21.12 16.70 8.26
N HIS A 218 -21.41 17.05 6.99
CA HIS A 218 -20.43 17.15 5.92
C HIS A 218 -20.47 18.51 5.21
N VAL A 219 -19.31 19.15 5.08
CA VAL A 219 -19.16 20.44 4.40
C VAL A 219 -18.44 20.25 3.07
N ARG A 220 -19.00 20.83 1.99
CA ARG A 220 -18.43 20.73 0.63
C ARG A 220 -17.00 21.28 0.54
N LYS A 221 -16.75 22.48 1.07
CA LYS A 221 -15.47 23.20 0.99
C LYS A 221 -15.16 23.93 2.31
N LEU A 222 -14.00 23.64 2.91
CA LEU A 222 -13.53 24.29 4.15
C LEU A 222 -13.35 25.81 4.00
N LYS A 223 -12.91 26.26 2.82
CA LYS A 223 -12.71 27.69 2.52
C LYS A 223 -14.00 28.53 2.55
N ASN A 224 -15.16 27.88 2.59
CA ASN A 224 -16.45 28.58 2.65
C ASN A 224 -16.90 28.87 4.09
N LEU A 225 -16.24 28.26 5.09
CA LEU A 225 -16.56 28.48 6.49
C LEU A 225 -15.96 29.82 6.93
N GLN A 226 -16.77 30.68 7.55
CA GLN A 226 -16.33 32.01 8.01
C GLN A 226 -15.66 31.95 9.39
N GLY A 227 -15.86 30.86 10.13
CA GLY A 227 -15.27 30.67 11.47
C GLY A 227 -15.97 31.48 12.54
N LYS A 228 -17.25 31.82 12.33
CA LYS A 228 -18.06 32.58 13.30
C LYS A 228 -18.60 31.64 14.37
N GLU A 229 -19.17 30.53 13.93
CA GLU A 229 -19.76 29.50 14.79
C GLU A 229 -18.69 28.53 15.35
N ASP A 230 -18.94 27.98 16.54
CA ASP A 230 -17.98 27.10 17.22
C ASP A 230 -17.69 25.81 16.44
N TRP A 231 -18.68 25.29 15.72
CA TRP A 231 -18.50 24.12 14.86
C TRP A 231 -17.63 24.44 13.64
N GLU A 232 -17.74 25.65 13.07
CA GLU A 232 -16.90 26.11 11.96
C GLU A 232 -15.45 26.25 12.41
N LYS A 233 -15.23 26.91 13.57
CA LYS A 233 -13.90 27.05 14.18
C LYS A 233 -13.27 25.69 14.42
N HIS A 234 -14.04 24.73 14.94
CA HIS A 234 -13.57 23.37 15.19
C HIS A 234 -13.19 22.66 13.88
N MET A 235 -13.98 22.79 12.81
CA MET A 235 -13.69 22.20 11.50
C MET A 235 -12.49 22.83 10.80
N ILE A 236 -12.34 24.16 10.90
CA ILE A 236 -11.19 24.92 10.37
C ILE A 236 -9.90 24.53 11.12
N ALA A 237 -9.92 24.55 12.45
CA ALA A 237 -8.76 24.20 13.28
C ALA A 237 -8.27 22.77 13.02
N ARG A 238 -9.21 21.83 12.81
CA ARG A 238 -8.89 20.44 12.50
C ARG A 238 -8.59 20.20 11.01
N LYS A 239 -8.85 21.17 10.13
CA LYS A 239 -8.77 21.06 8.66
C LYS A 239 -9.57 19.87 8.11
N ARG A 240 -10.81 19.65 8.59
CA ARG A 240 -11.66 18.48 8.24
C ARG A 240 -13.01 18.89 7.69
N LYS A 241 -13.48 18.18 6.65
CA LYS A 241 -14.80 18.37 6.02
C LYS A 241 -15.96 17.60 6.69
N THR A 242 -15.66 16.75 7.66
CA THR A 242 -16.63 15.89 8.37
C THR A 242 -16.53 16.13 9.88
N ILE A 243 -17.67 16.33 10.55
CA ILE A 243 -17.78 16.43 12.02
C ILE A 243 -18.89 15.51 12.56
N ALA A 244 -18.58 14.72 13.59
CA ALA A 244 -19.51 13.75 14.18
C ALA A 244 -20.23 14.42 15.36
N LEU A 245 -21.55 14.53 15.24
CA LEU A 245 -22.37 15.35 16.14
C LEU A 245 -23.50 14.51 16.72
N CYS A 246 -23.85 14.76 17.99
CA CYS A 246 -25.11 14.27 18.52
C CYS A 246 -26.28 15.06 17.91
N ARG A 247 -27.49 14.49 17.97
CA ARG A 247 -28.70 15.09 17.38
C ARG A 247 -28.94 16.55 17.79
N SER A 248 -28.68 16.91 19.05
CA SER A 248 -28.82 18.30 19.53
C SER A 248 -27.82 19.27 18.91
N CYS A 249 -26.59 18.82 18.66
CA CYS A 249 -25.56 19.63 18.01
C CYS A 249 -25.77 19.68 16.51
N HIS A 250 -26.22 18.58 15.90
CA HIS A 250 -26.54 18.52 14.47
C HIS A 250 -27.63 19.54 14.11
N LYS A 251 -28.69 19.64 14.92
CA LYS A 251 -29.75 20.66 14.76
C LYS A 251 -29.24 22.11 14.84
N LYS A 252 -28.22 22.38 15.66
CA LYS A 252 -27.61 23.72 15.75
C LYS A 252 -26.78 24.05 14.51
N VAL A 253 -26.13 23.05 13.93
CA VAL A 253 -25.27 23.20 12.74
C VAL A 253 -26.06 23.35 11.46
N ASP A 254 -27.15 22.57 11.30
CA ASP A 254 -27.99 22.64 10.11
C ASP A 254 -28.88 23.89 10.07
N GLY A 255 -28.79 24.76 11.09
CA GLY A 255 -29.58 25.99 11.19
C GLY A 255 -31.05 25.67 11.34
N GLY A 256 -31.44 25.12 12.50
CA GLY A 256 -32.83 25.01 12.95
C GLY A 256 -33.78 24.47 11.88
N TRP A 257 -33.96 23.15 11.83
CA TRP A 257 -35.16 22.60 11.22
C TRP A 257 -36.37 23.30 11.86
N MET A 258 -37.03 24.17 11.08
CA MET A 258 -38.43 24.51 11.27
C MET A 258 -39.20 23.21 11.02
N ASP A 259 -39.94 22.75 12.03
CA ASP A 259 -41.29 22.29 11.76
C ASP A 259 -42.16 23.56 11.62
#